data_AF-I0H8L9-F1
#
_entry.id   AF-I0H8L9-F1
#
_cell.length_a   1.000
_cell.length_b   1.000
_cell.length_c   1.000
_cell.angle_alpha   90.00
_cell.angle_beta   90.00
_cell.angle_gamma   90.00
#
_symmetry.space_group_name_H-M   'P 1'
#
loop_
_entity.id
_entity.type
_entity.pdbx_description
1 polymer ?
#
loop_
_entity_poly.entity_id
_entity_poly.type
_entity_poly.pdbx_seq_one_letter_code
_entity_poly.pdbx_strand_id
1 'polypeptide(L)'
;MPRRRQFETRISNGGLLAYPGGDRDRWEHDMFGGAYTGVIGRPIYGALNLAGHPDGAAPRFGSCHLVLAAGVPARSTFCHGDSHLGPAAVGTADAFGAIRAALIDEVARTGQALGVPAPTVGSPPGWETVLAARRAALQHSLDDPSRHPLRGHAPGRTLDDYVEAQIHGGLTLSDDVTAIVADPSFQGTPTEAHLASLGIPLHWHAGFTLAAADVPADLRGPEVPPLARRIATRHRRPDLDAELIGRAARAAATDPHRLQLIKYLWHLLVLLGRPAHQSRH
;
A
#
# COMPACT_ATOMS: atom_id res chain seq x y z
N MET A 1 -18.11 2.77 9.74
CA MET A 1 -18.30 3.85 8.74
C MET A 1 -17.73 3.38 7.42
N PRO A 2 -18.43 3.55 6.29
CA PRO A 2 -17.88 3.21 4.98
C PRO A 2 -16.65 4.08 4.69
N ARG A 3 -15.59 3.49 4.11
CA ARG A 3 -14.44 4.29 3.64
C ARG A 3 -14.95 5.27 2.58
N ARG A 4 -14.69 6.56 2.80
CA ARG A 4 -15.04 7.61 1.83
C ARG A 4 -14.21 7.44 0.56
N ARG A 5 -14.86 7.51 -0.59
CA ARG A 5 -14.26 7.30 -1.91
C ARG A 5 -13.43 8.51 -2.34
N GLN A 6 -12.49 8.36 -3.27
CA GLN A 6 -11.68 9.48 -3.80
C GLN A 6 -12.54 10.65 -4.34
N PHE A 7 -13.71 10.35 -4.92
CA PHE A 7 -14.71 11.35 -5.34
C PHE A 7 -15.33 12.14 -4.17
N GLU A 8 -15.42 11.52 -2.99
CA GLU A 8 -15.96 12.14 -1.77
C GLU A 8 -14.89 12.85 -0.94
N THR A 9 -13.63 12.40 -1.03
CA THR A 9 -12.53 12.96 -0.24
C THR A 9 -11.73 14.04 -0.96
N ARG A 10 -11.76 14.09 -2.31
CA ARG A 10 -10.85 14.92 -3.13
C ARG A 10 -9.37 14.73 -2.75
N ILE A 11 -9.01 13.58 -2.19
CA ILE A 11 -7.63 13.24 -1.82
C ILE A 11 -7.23 12.02 -2.65
N SER A 12 -6.15 12.17 -3.40
CA SER A 12 -5.59 11.11 -4.24
C SER A 12 -4.07 11.17 -4.22
N ASN A 13 -3.44 10.01 -4.08
CA ASN A 13 -1.99 9.86 -4.24
C ASN A 13 -1.57 9.64 -5.71
N GLY A 14 -2.53 9.48 -6.63
CA GLY A 14 -2.31 9.21 -8.07
C GLY A 14 -2.85 10.28 -9.04
N GLY A 15 -3.44 11.37 -8.54
CA GLY A 15 -3.99 12.46 -9.36
C GLY A 15 -5.41 12.87 -8.93
N LEU A 16 -5.66 14.18 -8.86
CA LEU A 16 -6.89 14.78 -8.31
C LEU A 16 -8.06 14.89 -9.32
N LEU A 17 -8.04 14.11 -10.40
CA LEU A 17 -8.93 14.30 -11.56
C LEU A 17 -10.21 13.44 -11.54
N ALA A 18 -10.74 13.17 -10.35
CA ALA A 18 -12.00 12.44 -10.17
C ALA A 18 -13.19 13.41 -10.25
N TYR A 19 -13.59 13.78 -11.47
CA TYR A 19 -14.84 14.48 -11.77
C TYR A 19 -15.49 13.89 -13.03
N PRO A 20 -16.83 13.99 -13.20
CA PRO A 20 -17.52 13.44 -14.38
C PRO A 20 -16.92 13.93 -15.70
N GLY A 21 -16.59 13.01 -16.61
CA GLY A 21 -15.91 13.29 -17.88
C GLY A 21 -14.40 13.55 -17.81
N GLY A 22 -13.81 13.59 -16.60
CA GLY A 22 -12.36 13.69 -16.40
C GLY A 22 -11.60 12.42 -16.79
N ASP A 23 -10.27 12.45 -16.70
CA ASP A 23 -9.40 11.34 -17.12
C ASP A 23 -9.80 10.02 -16.47
N ARG A 24 -10.18 10.07 -15.18
CA ARG A 24 -10.67 8.90 -14.44
C ARG A 24 -11.94 8.31 -14.99
N ASP A 25 -12.89 9.17 -15.36
CA ASP A 25 -14.15 8.70 -15.96
C ASP A 25 -13.89 7.95 -17.26
N ARG A 26 -12.98 8.47 -18.09
CA ARG A 26 -12.69 7.88 -19.40
C ARG A 26 -12.00 6.52 -19.26
N TRP A 27 -10.92 6.44 -18.48
CA TRP A 27 -10.21 5.15 -18.38
C TRP A 27 -11.02 4.10 -17.60
N GLU A 28 -11.83 4.48 -16.59
CA GLU A 28 -12.74 3.52 -15.94
C GLU A 28 -13.85 3.06 -16.90
N HIS A 29 -14.35 3.95 -17.76
CA HIS A 29 -15.29 3.57 -18.80
C HIS A 29 -14.68 2.53 -19.75
N ASP A 30 -13.46 2.77 -20.22
CA ASP A 30 -12.76 1.88 -21.13
C ASP A 30 -12.45 0.52 -20.47
N MET A 31 -11.97 0.53 -19.22
CA MET A 31 -11.60 -0.69 -18.50
C MET A 31 -12.81 -1.56 -18.11
N PHE A 32 -13.94 -0.94 -17.77
CA PHE A 32 -15.13 -1.63 -17.27
C PHE A 32 -16.31 -1.64 -18.25
N GLY A 33 -16.06 -1.33 -19.53
CA GLY A 33 -17.08 -1.36 -20.59
C GLY A 33 -18.29 -0.48 -20.29
N GLY A 34 -18.08 0.67 -19.65
CA GLY A 34 -19.15 1.60 -19.29
C GLY A 34 -20.07 1.16 -18.14
N ALA A 35 -19.67 0.19 -17.32
CA ALA A 35 -20.47 -0.29 -16.18
C ALA A 35 -20.83 0.78 -15.13
N TYR A 36 -20.19 1.95 -15.14
CA TYR A 36 -20.40 3.01 -14.17
C TYR A 36 -20.89 4.31 -14.82
N THR A 37 -22.06 4.80 -14.36
CA THR A 37 -22.56 6.14 -14.64
C THR A 37 -22.54 6.98 -13.36
N GLY A 38 -21.73 8.04 -13.31
CA GLY A 38 -21.56 8.86 -12.11
C GLY A 38 -20.74 8.17 -11.01
N VAL A 39 -20.97 8.53 -9.73
CA VAL A 39 -20.09 8.16 -8.59
C VAL A 39 -20.52 6.91 -7.80
N ILE A 40 -21.74 6.42 -8.02
CA ILE A 40 -22.31 5.28 -7.30
C ILE A 40 -21.73 3.98 -7.86
N GLY A 41 -21.53 2.98 -7.00
CA GLY A 41 -21.01 1.65 -7.41
C GLY A 41 -19.53 1.58 -7.86
N ARG A 42 -18.87 2.73 -8.08
CA ARG A 42 -17.48 2.78 -8.55
C ARG A 42 -16.49 2.02 -7.68
N PRO A 43 -15.44 1.44 -8.29
CA PRO A 43 -14.50 0.62 -7.58
C PRO A 43 -13.68 1.39 -6.56
N ILE A 44 -13.33 0.68 -5.49
CA ILE A 44 -12.29 1.07 -4.55
C ILE A 44 -11.00 0.41 -5.00
N TYR A 45 -9.94 1.22 -5.11
CA TYR A 45 -8.64 0.77 -5.61
C TYR A 45 -7.72 0.37 -4.46
N GLY A 46 -6.98 -0.69 -4.67
CA GLY A 46 -5.93 -1.19 -3.78
C GLY A 46 -4.95 -2.04 -4.57
N ALA A 47 -4.18 -2.84 -3.86
CA ALA A 47 -3.24 -3.79 -4.46
C ALA A 47 -3.36 -5.14 -3.77
N LEU A 48 -3.30 -6.22 -4.56
CA LEU A 48 -3.40 -7.59 -4.09
C LEU A 48 -2.05 -8.06 -3.55
N ASN A 49 -2.00 -8.45 -2.27
CA ASN A 49 -0.76 -8.88 -1.61
C ASN A 49 -0.43 -10.35 -1.90
N LEU A 50 -0.22 -10.68 -3.18
CA LEU A 50 0.23 -12.01 -3.60
C LEU A 50 1.59 -12.40 -3.02
N ALA A 51 2.45 -11.41 -2.76
CA ALA A 51 3.81 -11.62 -2.27
C ALA A 51 3.90 -11.90 -0.76
N GLY A 52 2.82 -11.67 -0.01
CA GLY A 52 2.81 -11.83 1.45
C GLY A 52 3.69 -10.81 2.17
N HIS A 53 3.81 -9.58 1.66
CA HIS A 53 4.58 -8.52 2.30
C HIS A 53 3.88 -8.00 3.57
N PRO A 54 4.55 -7.90 4.72
CA PRO A 54 3.93 -7.49 5.98
C PRO A 54 3.58 -6.00 6.04
N ASP A 55 4.15 -5.18 5.15
CA ASP A 55 3.84 -3.77 4.90
C ASP A 55 2.78 -3.56 3.81
N GLY A 56 2.21 -4.65 3.30
CA GLY A 56 1.18 -4.65 2.26
C GLY A 56 1.75 -4.68 0.84
N ALA A 57 0.87 -4.82 -0.15
CA ALA A 57 1.24 -4.97 -1.55
C ALA A 57 1.81 -3.69 -2.20
N ALA A 58 1.37 -2.52 -1.72
CA ALA A 58 1.73 -1.22 -2.29
C ALA A 58 1.91 -0.16 -1.17
N PRO A 59 2.96 -0.28 -0.33
CA PRO A 59 3.26 0.67 0.74
C PRO A 59 3.44 2.12 0.24
N ARG A 60 3.60 2.36 -1.07
CA ARG A 60 3.62 3.72 -1.65
C ARG A 60 2.41 4.57 -1.24
N PHE A 61 1.26 3.94 -0.98
CA PHE A 61 0.00 4.64 -0.72
C PHE A 61 -0.28 4.90 0.76
N GLY A 62 0.49 4.31 1.66
CA GLY A 62 0.34 4.51 3.10
C GLY A 62 0.99 3.41 3.91
N SER A 63 1.09 3.65 5.22
CA SER A 63 1.78 2.77 6.18
C SER A 63 0.85 1.75 6.86
N CYS A 64 -0.42 1.69 6.46
CA CYS A 64 -1.39 0.76 7.01
C CYS A 64 -2.18 0.11 5.87
N HIS A 65 -2.59 -1.13 6.06
CA HIS A 65 -3.45 -1.84 5.11
C HIS A 65 -4.52 -2.68 5.82
N LEU A 66 -5.52 -3.10 5.04
CA LEU A 66 -6.59 -3.97 5.52
C LEU A 66 -6.31 -5.40 5.09
N VAL A 67 -6.63 -6.34 5.97
CA VAL A 67 -6.83 -7.74 5.59
C VAL A 67 -8.32 -7.90 5.28
N LEU A 68 -8.61 -8.33 4.06
CA LEU A 68 -9.98 -8.42 3.55
C LEU A 68 -10.53 -9.84 3.68
N ALA A 69 -11.84 -9.94 3.85
CA ALA A 69 -12.55 -11.22 3.90
C ALA A 69 -12.41 -11.99 2.56
N ALA A 70 -12.42 -13.32 2.64
CA ALA A 70 -12.23 -14.21 1.49
C ALA A 70 -13.30 -14.05 0.38
N GLY A 71 -14.45 -13.43 0.69
CA GLY A 71 -15.50 -13.12 -0.29
C GLY A 71 -15.24 -11.87 -1.14
N VAL A 72 -14.32 -10.98 -0.74
CA VAL A 72 -14.05 -9.72 -1.48
C VAL A 72 -13.48 -9.97 -2.88
N PRO A 73 -12.56 -10.93 -3.11
CA PRO A 73 -12.06 -11.23 -4.46
C PRO A 73 -13.14 -11.58 -5.48
N ALA A 74 -14.27 -12.18 -5.07
CA ALA A 74 -15.36 -12.57 -5.98
C ALA A 74 -16.03 -11.37 -6.68
N ARG A 75 -15.87 -10.16 -6.14
CA ARG A 75 -16.37 -8.91 -6.71
C ARG A 75 -15.24 -7.93 -7.06
N SER A 76 -14.05 -8.45 -7.32
CA SER A 76 -12.88 -7.64 -7.66
C SER A 76 -12.35 -7.99 -9.04
N THR A 77 -11.90 -6.98 -9.77
CA THR A 77 -10.99 -7.17 -10.90
C THR A 77 -9.56 -6.85 -10.48
N PHE A 78 -8.62 -7.29 -11.30
CA PHE A 78 -7.20 -7.14 -11.07
C PHE A 78 -6.50 -6.79 -12.36
N CYS A 79 -5.35 -6.10 -12.24
CA CYS A 79 -4.46 -5.90 -13.37
C CYS A 79 -2.99 -5.89 -12.94
N HIS A 80 -2.11 -6.30 -13.84
CA HIS A 80 -0.67 -6.19 -13.63
C HIS A 80 -0.22 -4.73 -13.76
N GLY A 81 0.32 -4.14 -12.68
CA GLY A 81 0.65 -2.72 -12.63
C GLY A 81 -0.59 -1.81 -12.51
N ASP A 82 -0.42 -0.54 -12.88
CA ASP A 82 -1.43 0.50 -12.72
C ASP A 82 -2.49 0.51 -13.85
N SER A 83 -3.77 0.50 -13.48
CA SER A 83 -4.90 0.45 -14.45
C SER A 83 -4.99 1.66 -15.37
N HIS A 84 -4.62 2.84 -14.90
CA HIS A 84 -4.65 4.08 -15.70
C HIS A 84 -3.66 4.08 -16.88
N LEU A 85 -2.73 3.11 -16.93
CA LEU A 85 -1.78 2.93 -18.03
C LEU A 85 -2.32 2.01 -19.13
N GLY A 86 -3.54 1.49 -19.00
CA GLY A 86 -4.14 0.56 -19.96
C GLY A 86 -3.44 -0.79 -20.01
N PRO A 87 -3.32 -1.52 -18.89
CA PRO A 87 -2.61 -2.79 -18.83
C PRO A 87 -3.29 -3.86 -19.70
N ALA A 88 -2.50 -4.64 -20.43
CA ALA A 88 -3.02 -5.75 -21.23
C ALA A 88 -3.43 -6.96 -20.36
N ALA A 89 -2.74 -7.16 -19.23
CA ALA A 89 -3.00 -8.26 -18.32
C ALA A 89 -4.02 -7.85 -17.26
N VAL A 90 -5.29 -8.14 -17.54
CA VAL A 90 -6.44 -7.93 -16.66
C VAL A 90 -7.18 -9.23 -16.39
N GLY A 91 -7.91 -9.32 -15.29
CA GLY A 91 -8.69 -10.51 -14.96
C GLY A 91 -9.52 -10.38 -13.69
N THR A 92 -10.24 -11.44 -13.36
CA THR A 92 -10.98 -11.61 -12.09
C THR A 92 -10.29 -12.68 -11.23
N ALA A 93 -10.79 -12.91 -10.02
CA ALA A 93 -10.32 -14.03 -9.20
C ALA A 93 -10.46 -15.39 -9.92
N ASP A 94 -11.55 -15.59 -10.66
CA ASP A 94 -11.83 -16.84 -11.41
C ASP A 94 -11.07 -16.93 -12.74
N ALA A 95 -10.62 -15.78 -13.28
CA ALA A 95 -9.92 -15.68 -14.56
C ALA A 95 -8.55 -14.98 -14.42
N PHE A 96 -7.74 -15.44 -13.48
CA PHE A 96 -6.46 -14.79 -13.11
C PHE A 96 -5.29 -15.12 -14.05
N GLY A 97 -5.51 -15.94 -15.09
CA GLY A 97 -4.46 -16.51 -15.92
C GLY A 97 -3.58 -15.49 -16.64
N ALA A 98 -4.15 -14.40 -17.19
CA ALA A 98 -3.40 -13.37 -17.91
C ALA A 98 -2.43 -12.61 -16.98
N ILE A 99 -2.85 -12.32 -15.75
CA ILE A 99 -2.02 -11.65 -14.74
C ILE A 99 -0.90 -12.58 -14.30
N ARG A 100 -1.21 -13.85 -14.03
CA ARG A 100 -0.19 -14.85 -13.70
C ARG A 100 0.83 -15.00 -14.83
N ALA A 101 0.41 -15.04 -16.09
CA ALA A 101 1.31 -15.10 -17.23
C ALA A 101 2.23 -13.88 -17.30
N ALA A 102 1.68 -12.66 -17.14
CA ALA A 102 2.49 -11.43 -17.12
C ALA A 102 3.55 -11.43 -16.00
N LEU A 103 3.20 -11.90 -14.81
CA LEU A 103 4.15 -12.03 -13.70
C LEU A 103 5.25 -13.06 -13.99
N ILE A 104 4.89 -14.20 -14.59
CA ILE A 104 5.85 -15.23 -15.00
C ILE A 104 6.82 -14.69 -16.06
N ASP A 105 6.30 -13.98 -17.06
CA ASP A 105 7.12 -13.35 -18.11
C ASP A 105 8.06 -12.29 -17.52
N GLU A 106 7.59 -11.52 -16.54
CA GLU A 106 8.43 -10.56 -15.82
C GLU A 106 9.56 -11.27 -15.06
N VAL A 107 9.26 -12.31 -14.29
CA VAL A 107 10.28 -13.10 -13.57
C VAL A 107 11.29 -13.70 -14.53
N ALA A 108 10.84 -14.24 -15.67
CA ALA A 108 11.75 -14.80 -16.68
C ALA A 108 12.70 -13.73 -17.25
N ARG A 109 12.22 -12.49 -17.41
CA ARG A 109 12.99 -11.36 -17.97
C ARG A 109 13.92 -10.68 -16.96
N THR A 110 13.47 -10.48 -15.72
CA THR A 110 14.16 -9.65 -14.72
C THR A 110 14.74 -10.45 -13.56
N GLY A 111 14.32 -11.71 -13.40
CA GLY A 111 14.61 -12.55 -12.25
C GLY A 111 13.73 -12.29 -11.03
N GLN A 112 12.76 -11.37 -11.08
CA GLN A 112 11.88 -11.04 -9.95
C GLN A 112 10.52 -10.49 -10.39
N ALA A 113 9.52 -10.56 -9.51
CA ALA A 113 8.28 -9.81 -9.63
C ALA A 113 7.67 -9.63 -8.24
N LEU A 114 6.83 -8.62 -8.07
CA LEU A 114 6.23 -8.19 -6.80
C LEU A 114 7.27 -7.91 -5.71
N GLY A 115 8.46 -7.42 -6.08
CA GLY A 115 9.58 -7.23 -5.16
C GLY A 115 10.13 -8.53 -4.56
N VAL A 116 9.86 -9.69 -5.18
CA VAL A 116 10.36 -10.99 -4.74
C VAL A 116 11.25 -11.59 -5.83
N PRO A 117 12.55 -11.81 -5.55
CA PRO A 117 13.44 -12.48 -6.49
C PRO A 117 13.14 -13.98 -6.56
N ALA A 118 13.28 -14.54 -7.75
CA ALA A 118 13.35 -15.98 -7.93
C ALA A 118 14.61 -16.53 -7.24
N PRO A 119 14.54 -17.69 -6.58
CA PRO A 119 15.70 -18.31 -5.92
C PRO A 119 16.78 -18.73 -6.93
N THR A 120 16.37 -19.00 -8.17
CA THR A 120 17.25 -19.19 -9.32
C THR A 120 16.87 -18.14 -10.36
N VAL A 121 17.88 -17.42 -10.87
CA VAL A 121 17.66 -16.33 -11.84
C VAL A 121 16.84 -16.83 -13.02
N GLY A 122 15.74 -16.13 -13.32
CA GLY A 122 14.85 -16.47 -14.43
C GLY A 122 14.06 -17.77 -14.24
N SER A 123 13.83 -18.23 -13.00
CA SER A 123 13.02 -19.42 -12.71
C SER A 123 11.63 -19.07 -12.15
N PRO A 124 10.59 -18.99 -12.99
CA PRO A 124 9.22 -18.76 -12.53
C PRO A 124 8.69 -19.81 -11.52
N PRO A 125 8.91 -21.13 -11.69
CA PRO A 125 8.43 -22.11 -10.70
C PRO A 125 9.05 -21.93 -9.31
N GLY A 126 10.34 -21.55 -9.28
CA GLY A 126 11.03 -21.24 -8.03
C GLY A 126 10.44 -20.01 -7.36
N TRP A 127 10.15 -18.95 -8.12
CA TRP A 127 9.48 -17.75 -7.62
C TRP A 127 8.09 -18.06 -7.06
N GLU A 128 7.27 -18.85 -7.75
CA GLU A 128 5.94 -19.24 -7.26
C GLU A 128 6.00 -20.01 -5.94
N THR A 129 7.01 -20.87 -5.78
CA THR A 129 7.26 -21.60 -4.53
C THR A 129 7.57 -20.63 -3.39
N VAL A 130 8.41 -19.61 -3.64
CA VAL A 130 8.69 -18.56 -2.66
C VAL A 130 7.43 -17.78 -2.30
N LEU A 131 6.59 -17.42 -3.29
CA LEU A 131 5.32 -16.72 -3.02
C LEU A 131 4.38 -17.56 -2.15
N ALA A 132 4.24 -18.85 -2.43
CA ALA A 132 3.42 -19.75 -1.63
C ALA A 132 3.93 -19.84 -0.18
N ALA A 133 5.24 -20.00 0.02
CA ALA A 133 5.85 -20.06 1.34
C ALA A 133 5.66 -18.75 2.13
N ARG A 134 5.88 -17.59 1.49
CA ARG A 134 5.71 -16.27 2.13
C ARG A 134 4.25 -16.01 2.53
N ARG A 135 3.29 -16.36 1.67
CA ARG A 135 1.86 -16.25 2.00
C ARG A 135 1.46 -17.16 3.15
N ALA A 136 1.92 -18.41 3.16
CA ALA A 136 1.64 -19.33 4.26
C ALA A 136 2.22 -18.82 5.58
N ALA A 137 3.46 -18.31 5.58
CA ALA A 137 4.07 -17.70 6.76
C ALA A 137 3.31 -16.45 7.24
N LEU A 138 2.92 -15.56 6.31
CA LEU A 138 2.14 -14.37 6.65
C LEU A 138 0.78 -14.75 7.26
N GLN A 139 0.06 -15.69 6.66
CA GLN A 139 -1.23 -16.14 7.16
C GLN A 139 -1.10 -16.76 8.56
N HIS A 140 -0.11 -17.62 8.76
CA HIS A 140 0.18 -18.20 10.07
C HIS A 140 0.42 -17.13 11.14
N SER A 141 1.17 -16.07 10.80
CA SER A 141 1.35 -14.93 11.70
C SER A 141 0.05 -14.15 11.93
N LEU A 142 -0.79 -13.94 10.92
CA LEU A 142 -2.07 -13.24 11.12
C LEU A 142 -3.04 -14.01 12.01
N ASP A 143 -2.94 -15.34 12.02
CA ASP A 143 -3.73 -16.21 12.88
C ASP A 143 -3.17 -16.31 14.32
N ASP A 144 -1.95 -15.84 14.57
CA ASP A 144 -1.34 -15.81 15.90
C ASP A 144 -1.97 -14.71 16.77
N PRO A 145 -2.53 -15.05 17.96
CA PRO A 145 -3.13 -14.08 18.87
C PRO A 145 -2.12 -13.13 19.54
N SER A 146 -0.81 -13.32 19.31
CA SER A 146 0.21 -12.40 19.82
C SER A 146 0.02 -10.98 19.28
N ARG A 147 0.47 -9.98 20.04
CA ARG A 147 0.30 -8.56 19.67
C ARG A 147 1.10 -8.16 18.43
N HIS A 148 2.14 -8.91 18.06
CA HIS A 148 3.16 -8.49 17.11
C HIS A 148 3.64 -9.58 16.15
N PRO A 149 2.74 -10.34 15.51
CA PRO A 149 3.15 -11.55 14.79
C PRO A 149 3.86 -11.25 13.47
N LEU A 150 3.78 -9.99 12.99
CA LEU A 150 4.41 -9.54 11.76
C LEU A 150 5.78 -8.87 11.97
N ARG A 151 6.22 -8.68 13.22
CA ARG A 151 7.49 -7.96 13.50
C ARG A 151 8.72 -8.71 13.00
N GLY A 152 8.69 -10.04 12.96
CA GLY A 152 9.80 -10.86 12.48
C GLY A 152 9.92 -10.89 10.95
N HIS A 153 8.94 -10.38 10.21
CA HIS A 153 8.91 -10.46 8.76
C HIS A 153 9.61 -9.25 8.14
N ALA A 154 10.51 -9.50 7.19
CA ALA A 154 11.13 -8.44 6.42
C ALA A 154 10.07 -7.72 5.57
N PRO A 155 10.07 -6.36 5.53
CA PRO A 155 9.16 -5.61 4.69
C PRO A 155 9.47 -5.82 3.20
N GLY A 156 8.44 -5.75 2.37
CA GLY A 156 8.53 -5.84 0.91
C GLY A 156 9.08 -4.58 0.26
N ARG A 157 8.77 -3.40 0.80
CA ARG A 157 9.22 -2.09 0.28
C ARG A 157 8.88 -1.85 -1.19
N THR A 158 7.88 -2.56 -1.69
CA THR A 158 7.57 -2.62 -3.11
C THR A 158 6.73 -1.41 -3.48
N LEU A 159 7.35 -0.37 -4.04
CA LEU A 159 6.62 0.84 -4.38
C LEU A 159 5.74 0.62 -5.59
N ASP A 160 6.29 0.20 -6.72
CA ASP A 160 5.61 0.27 -8.02
C ASP A 160 5.34 -1.11 -8.67
N ASP A 161 5.75 -2.20 -8.02
CA ASP A 161 5.65 -3.57 -8.54
C ASP A 161 4.56 -4.36 -7.80
N TYR A 162 3.32 -4.22 -8.27
CA TYR A 162 2.15 -4.83 -7.66
C TYR A 162 1.08 -5.24 -8.68
N VAL A 163 0.19 -6.12 -8.26
CA VAL A 163 -1.10 -6.35 -8.92
C VAL A 163 -2.10 -5.38 -8.32
N GLU A 164 -2.61 -4.45 -9.12
CA GLU A 164 -3.68 -3.55 -8.67
C GLU A 164 -4.99 -4.34 -8.56
N ALA A 165 -5.81 -4.00 -7.56
CA ALA A 165 -7.11 -4.59 -7.31
C ALA A 165 -8.18 -3.50 -7.33
N GLN A 166 -9.28 -3.75 -8.05
CA GLN A 166 -10.44 -2.87 -8.12
C GLN A 166 -11.64 -3.59 -7.50
N ILE A 167 -12.07 -3.15 -6.32
CA ILE A 167 -13.15 -3.77 -5.55
C ILE A 167 -14.46 -3.09 -5.90
N HIS A 168 -15.37 -3.82 -6.52
CA HIS A 168 -16.66 -3.31 -7.00
C HIS A 168 -17.74 -3.38 -5.91
N GLY A 169 -18.75 -2.50 -6.00
CA GLY A 169 -19.88 -2.49 -5.06
C GLY A 169 -19.60 -1.84 -3.69
N GLY A 170 -18.36 -1.40 -3.44
CA GLY A 170 -17.95 -0.75 -2.19
C GLY A 170 -17.35 -1.72 -1.17
N LEU A 171 -17.04 -1.17 0.00
CA LEU A 171 -16.38 -1.88 1.10
C LEU A 171 -16.93 -1.41 2.45
N THR A 172 -17.43 -2.34 3.26
CA THR A 172 -17.87 -2.08 4.64
C THR A 172 -16.87 -2.70 5.61
N LEU A 173 -16.60 -2.01 6.72
CA LEU A 173 -15.64 -2.52 7.70
C LEU A 173 -16.14 -3.77 8.43
N SER A 174 -17.45 -3.91 8.63
CA SER A 174 -18.04 -5.04 9.36
C SER A 174 -18.00 -6.34 8.57
N ASP A 175 -18.19 -6.26 7.25
CA ASP A 175 -18.43 -7.46 6.43
C ASP A 175 -17.17 -7.85 5.64
N ASP A 176 -16.36 -6.86 5.27
CA ASP A 176 -15.26 -7.06 4.33
C ASP A 176 -13.86 -7.03 4.97
N VAL A 177 -13.73 -6.64 6.24
CA VAL A 177 -12.42 -6.46 6.89
C VAL A 177 -12.28 -7.41 8.06
N THR A 178 -11.27 -8.27 8.00
CA THR A 178 -10.98 -9.25 9.05
C THR A 178 -9.89 -8.76 10.00
N ALA A 179 -8.99 -7.90 9.52
CA ALA A 179 -7.96 -7.28 10.36
C ALA A 179 -7.45 -5.95 9.76
N ILE A 180 -6.78 -5.17 10.60
CA ILE A 180 -6.03 -3.97 10.23
C ILE A 180 -4.56 -4.23 10.57
N VAL A 181 -3.67 -3.95 9.62
CA VAL A 181 -2.23 -3.95 9.85
C VAL A 181 -1.74 -2.51 9.81
N ALA A 182 -1.06 -2.06 10.86
CA ALA A 182 -0.63 -0.68 11.03
C ALA A 182 0.86 -0.55 11.33
N ASP A 183 1.39 0.66 11.08
CA ASP A 183 2.76 1.02 11.42
C ASP A 183 2.90 1.29 12.93
N PRO A 184 3.91 0.71 13.61
CA PRO A 184 4.10 0.83 15.05
C PRO A 184 4.33 2.26 15.54
N SER A 185 4.65 3.22 14.66
CA SER A 185 4.72 4.65 15.03
C SER A 185 3.39 5.24 15.50
N PHE A 186 2.26 4.58 15.25
CA PHE A 186 0.96 4.98 15.79
C PHE A 186 0.70 4.46 17.22
N GLN A 187 1.53 3.57 17.76
CA GLN A 187 1.37 3.08 19.13
C GLN A 187 1.54 4.23 20.15
N GLY A 188 0.67 4.27 21.15
CA GLY A 188 0.59 5.34 22.14
C GLY A 188 -0.01 6.66 21.60
N THR A 189 -0.55 6.66 20.38
CA THR A 189 -1.14 7.88 19.77
C THR A 189 -2.67 7.82 19.72
N PRO A 190 -3.36 8.96 19.50
CA PRO A 190 -4.81 8.97 19.25
C PRO A 190 -5.22 8.09 18.05
N THR A 191 -4.32 7.84 17.11
CA THR A 191 -4.57 6.96 15.97
C THR A 191 -4.73 5.51 16.42
N GLU A 192 -3.90 4.99 17.32
CA GLU A 192 -4.07 3.64 17.88
C GLU A 192 -5.41 3.53 18.60
N ALA A 193 -5.77 4.51 19.44
CA ALA A 193 -7.05 4.52 20.13
C ALA A 193 -8.25 4.50 19.15
N HIS A 194 -8.14 5.22 18.04
CA HIS A 194 -9.16 5.21 16.99
C HIS A 194 -9.23 3.88 16.23
N LEU A 195 -8.09 3.26 15.91
CA LEU A 195 -8.06 1.95 15.25
C LEU A 195 -8.62 0.86 16.17
N ALA A 196 -8.25 0.87 17.44
CA ALA A 196 -8.75 -0.08 18.43
C ALA A 196 -10.26 0.04 18.66
N SER A 197 -10.83 1.25 18.60
CA SER A 197 -12.28 1.45 18.78
C SER A 197 -13.14 0.92 17.62
N LEU A 198 -12.53 0.53 16.50
CA LEU A 198 -13.25 -0.12 15.39
C LEU A 198 -13.67 -1.57 15.72
N GLY A 199 -13.12 -2.17 16.78
CA GLY A 199 -13.43 -3.55 17.17
C GLY A 199 -12.91 -4.62 16.19
N ILE A 200 -11.99 -4.23 15.30
CA ILE A 200 -11.36 -5.10 14.31
C ILE A 200 -9.96 -5.48 14.83
N PRO A 201 -9.53 -6.74 14.69
CA PRO A 201 -8.17 -7.15 15.04
C PRO A 201 -7.11 -6.20 14.48
N LEU A 202 -6.20 -5.73 15.33
CA LEU A 202 -5.15 -4.77 15.00
C LEU A 202 -3.78 -5.42 15.18
N HIS A 203 -3.05 -5.56 14.07
CA HIS A 203 -1.67 -6.05 14.05
C HIS A 203 -0.70 -4.94 13.68
N TRP A 204 0.56 -5.14 14.04
CA TRP A 204 1.64 -4.19 13.76
C TRP A 204 2.72 -4.86 12.92
N HIS A 205 3.06 -4.26 11.78
CA HIS A 205 4.24 -4.65 11.03
C HIS A 205 5.51 -4.05 11.65
N ALA A 206 6.67 -4.26 11.02
CA ALA A 206 7.95 -3.83 11.55
C ALA A 206 8.18 -2.29 11.57
N GLY A 207 7.32 -1.51 10.91
CA GLY A 207 7.47 -0.06 10.73
C GLY A 207 8.67 0.37 9.89
N PHE A 208 8.73 1.68 9.62
CA PHE A 208 9.89 2.32 8.99
C PHE A 208 10.36 3.52 9.78
N THR A 209 11.67 3.65 9.94
CA THR A 209 12.30 4.81 10.59
C THR A 209 13.54 5.23 9.80
N LEU A 210 13.67 6.54 9.52
CA LEU A 210 14.81 7.10 8.78
C LEU A 210 15.26 8.39 9.47
N ALA A 211 16.55 8.53 9.77
CA ALA A 211 17.07 9.77 10.32
C ALA A 211 16.92 10.90 9.27
N ALA A 212 16.45 12.08 9.68
CA ALA A 212 16.25 13.19 8.76
C ALA A 212 17.56 13.70 8.12
N ALA A 213 18.71 13.41 8.75
CA ALA A 213 20.04 13.69 8.22
C ALA A 213 20.41 12.77 7.04
N ASP A 214 19.89 11.53 7.03
CA ASP A 214 20.23 10.47 6.08
C ASP A 214 19.31 10.48 4.84
N VAL A 215 18.39 11.44 4.75
CA VAL A 215 17.54 11.60 3.57
C VAL A 215 18.40 12.08 2.40
N PRO A 216 18.51 11.28 1.32
CA PRO A 216 19.39 11.57 0.20
C PRO A 216 18.83 12.67 -0.71
N ALA A 217 19.71 13.44 -1.35
CA ALA A 217 19.32 14.53 -2.25
C ALA A 217 19.14 14.11 -3.71
N ASP A 218 19.73 12.98 -4.10
CA ASP A 218 19.71 12.41 -5.45
C ASP A 218 18.48 11.53 -5.71
N LEU A 219 17.81 11.06 -4.65
CA LEU A 219 16.59 10.26 -4.75
C LEU A 219 15.35 11.11 -4.45
N ARG A 220 14.44 11.24 -5.42
CA ARG A 220 13.18 12.03 -5.34
C ARG A 220 13.37 13.56 -5.22
N GLY A 221 14.56 14.07 -5.53
CA GLY A 221 14.82 15.48 -5.77
C GLY A 221 15.41 16.25 -4.57
N PRO A 222 16.16 17.34 -4.83
CA PRO A 222 17.01 18.00 -3.84
C PRO A 222 16.24 18.76 -2.74
N GLU A 223 14.95 18.97 -2.91
CA GLU A 223 14.10 19.69 -1.96
C GLU A 223 13.60 18.82 -0.80
N VAL A 224 13.67 17.50 -0.93
CA VAL A 224 13.16 16.55 0.07
C VAL A 224 14.02 16.53 1.34
N PRO A 225 15.37 16.52 1.30
CA PRO A 225 16.18 16.54 2.53
C PRO A 225 16.00 17.81 3.38
N PRO A 226 15.98 19.04 2.82
CA PRO A 226 15.66 20.23 3.59
C PRO A 226 14.27 20.15 4.25
N LEU A 227 13.27 19.58 3.57
CA LEU A 227 11.94 19.37 4.15
C LEU A 227 11.99 18.38 5.33
N ALA A 228 12.67 17.25 5.16
CA ALA A 228 12.88 16.24 6.19
C ALA A 228 13.47 16.85 7.47
N ARG A 229 14.56 17.62 7.33
CA ARG A 229 15.22 18.32 8.45
C ARG A 229 14.28 19.32 9.13
N ARG A 230 13.51 20.10 8.37
CA ARG A 230 12.51 21.04 8.94
C ARG A 230 11.44 20.32 9.76
N ILE A 231 10.94 19.18 9.27
CA ILE A 231 9.94 18.37 9.99
C ILE A 231 10.56 17.84 11.30
N ALA A 232 11.75 17.24 11.22
CA ALA A 232 12.49 16.73 12.37
C ALA A 232 12.73 17.80 13.44
N THR A 233 13.25 18.97 13.05
CA THR A 233 13.49 20.10 13.97
C THR A 233 12.19 20.60 14.61
N ARG A 234 11.14 20.81 13.82
CA ARG A 234 9.84 21.30 14.33
C ARG A 234 9.26 20.40 15.41
N HIS A 235 9.41 19.09 15.25
CA HIS A 235 8.87 18.09 16.16
C HIS A 235 9.89 17.60 17.19
N ARG A 236 11.11 18.17 17.21
CA ARG A 236 12.21 17.79 18.11
C ARG A 236 12.51 16.29 18.09
N ARG A 237 12.44 15.69 16.90
CA ARG A 237 12.71 14.27 16.67
C ARG A 237 13.71 14.12 15.53
N PRO A 238 14.88 13.48 15.74
CA PRO A 238 15.86 13.29 14.67
C PRO A 238 15.38 12.28 13.62
N ASP A 239 14.62 11.27 14.07
CA ASP A 239 14.14 10.16 13.26
C ASP A 239 12.70 10.41 12.78
N LEU A 240 12.49 10.24 11.47
CA LEU A 240 11.22 10.29 10.79
C LEU A 240 10.55 8.91 10.78
N ASP A 241 9.25 8.89 11.01
CA ASP A 241 8.39 7.71 10.88
C ASP A 241 7.07 8.07 10.17
N ALA A 242 6.22 7.07 9.96
CA ALA A 242 4.94 7.27 9.27
C ALA A 242 4.02 8.26 10.00
N GLU A 243 3.99 8.22 11.33
CA GLU A 243 3.18 9.13 12.16
C GLU A 243 3.57 10.59 11.96
N LEU A 244 4.87 10.88 12.03
CA LEU A 244 5.42 12.22 11.89
C LEU A 244 5.23 12.77 10.46
N ILE A 245 5.48 11.94 9.44
CA ILE A 245 5.20 12.29 8.04
C ILE A 245 3.70 12.55 7.85
N GLY A 246 2.83 11.74 8.45
CA GLY A 246 1.38 11.92 8.43
C GLY A 246 0.92 13.23 9.08
N ARG A 247 1.54 13.65 10.20
CA ARG A 247 1.30 14.98 10.79
C ARG A 247 1.71 16.10 9.84
N ALA A 248 2.87 15.98 9.20
CA ALA A 248 3.35 16.96 8.24
C ALA A 248 2.40 17.07 7.04
N ALA A 249 1.89 15.94 6.53
CA ALA A 249 0.91 15.91 5.43
C ALA A 249 -0.38 16.66 5.80
N ARG A 250 -0.94 16.40 6.99
CA ARG A 250 -2.14 17.11 7.47
C ARG A 250 -1.91 18.61 7.60
N ALA A 251 -0.73 19.03 8.07
CA ALA A 251 -0.37 20.44 8.18
C ALA A 251 -0.15 21.12 6.81
N ALA A 252 0.09 20.35 5.76
CA ALA A 252 0.30 20.82 4.39
C ALA A 252 -0.93 20.62 3.48
N ALA A 253 -2.11 20.31 4.03
CA ALA A 253 -3.28 19.89 3.26
C ALA A 253 -3.72 20.87 2.14
N THR A 254 -3.38 22.16 2.27
CA THR A 254 -3.71 23.22 1.30
C THR A 254 -2.55 23.60 0.38
N ASP A 255 -1.40 22.90 0.46
CA ASP A 255 -0.19 23.19 -0.32
C ASP A 255 0.18 21.96 -1.18
N PRO A 256 -0.29 21.89 -2.44
CA PRO A 256 -0.07 20.75 -3.33
C PRO A 256 1.42 20.45 -3.57
N HIS A 257 2.25 21.48 -3.67
CA HIS A 257 3.68 21.32 -3.88
C HIS A 257 4.33 20.64 -2.67
N ARG A 258 4.00 21.12 -1.47
CA ARG A 258 4.49 20.52 -0.23
C ARG A 258 3.95 19.11 0.00
N LEU A 259 2.69 18.83 -0.35
CA LEU A 259 2.15 17.46 -0.31
C LEU A 259 2.92 16.52 -1.23
N GLN A 260 3.32 16.97 -2.42
CA GLN A 260 4.13 16.17 -3.32
C GLN A 260 5.51 15.86 -2.72
N LEU A 261 6.18 16.84 -2.11
CA LEU A 261 7.47 16.61 -1.42
C LEU A 261 7.31 15.68 -0.22
N ILE A 262 6.20 15.76 0.52
CA ILE A 262 5.90 14.84 1.63
C ILE A 262 5.64 13.42 1.14
N LYS A 263 4.94 13.25 0.01
CA LYS A 263 4.80 11.95 -0.67
C LYS A 263 6.16 11.37 -1.07
N TYR A 264 7.06 12.19 -1.60
CA TYR A 264 8.42 11.76 -1.90
C TYR A 264 9.20 11.37 -0.66
N LEU A 265 9.07 12.13 0.43
CA LEU A 265 9.67 11.78 1.72
C LEU A 265 9.13 10.44 2.25
N TRP A 266 7.81 10.18 2.09
CA TRP A 266 7.22 8.88 2.40
C TRP A 266 7.84 7.74 1.58
N HIS A 267 8.01 7.92 0.27
CA HIS A 267 8.68 6.91 -0.56
C HIS A 267 10.11 6.63 -0.09
N LEU A 268 10.88 7.67 0.29
CA LEU A 268 12.24 7.49 0.82
C LEU A 268 12.23 6.74 2.16
N LEU A 269 11.25 7.02 3.03
CA LEU A 269 11.09 6.28 4.29
C LEU A 269 10.82 4.79 4.02
N VAL A 270 9.94 4.46 3.08
CA VAL A 270 9.65 3.05 2.70
C VAL A 270 10.87 2.36 2.10
N LEU A 271 11.63 3.04 1.23
CA LEU A 271 12.78 2.43 0.55
C LEU A 271 13.99 2.26 1.48
N LEU A 272 14.28 3.28 2.31
CA LEU A 272 15.55 3.39 3.02
C LEU A 272 15.40 3.23 4.55
N GLY A 273 14.19 3.37 5.08
CA GLY A 273 13.96 3.33 6.51
C GLY A 273 14.25 1.95 7.09
N ARG A 274 14.95 1.90 8.21
CA ARG A 274 15.12 0.67 8.99
C ARG A 274 13.82 0.29 9.71
N PRO A 275 13.62 -0.99 10.10
CA PRO A 275 12.55 -1.36 11.01
C PRO A 275 12.48 -0.43 12.22
N ALA A 276 11.28 -0.07 12.65
CA ALA A 276 11.10 0.75 13.83
C ALA A 276 11.64 0.01 15.06
N HIS A 277 12.66 0.60 15.70
CA HIS A 277 13.08 0.14 17.01
C HIS A 277 12.02 0.57 18.03
N GLN A 278 11.58 -0.35 18.88
CA GLN A 278 10.90 0.05 20.11
C GLN A 278 11.61 -0.52 21.32
N SER A 279 11.84 0.38 22.27
CA SER A 279 12.28 0.13 23.62
C SER A 279 11.45 -1.00 24.22
N ARG A 280 12.13 -1.96 24.84
CA ARG A 280 11.50 -2.98 25.69
C ARG A 280 10.66 -2.24 26.74
N HIS A 281 9.34 -2.33 26.64
CA HIS A 281 8.46 -2.07 27.78
C HIS A 281 8.42 -3.33 28.65
#